data_AF-A0A956EC86-F1
#
_entry.id   AF-A0A956EC86-F1
#
_cell.length_a   1.000
_cell.length_b   1.000
_cell.length_c   1.000
_cell.angle_alpha   90.00
_cell.angle_beta   90.00
_cell.angle_gamma   90.00
#
_symmetry.space_group_name_H-M   'P 1'
#
loop_
_entity.id
_entity.type
_entity.pdbx_description
1 polymer ?
#
loop_
_entity_poly.entity_id
_entity_poly.type
_entity_poly.pdbx_seq_one_letter_code
_entity_poly.pdbx_strand_id
1 'polypeptide(L)'
;MSNRAARRLPVLRKTGFVDKLLGPLVSAGPQASGWRLVSWDQEQGISLVFARENKTVLIELEQVNPTLDCYTRTRLFNVCARTQFQDSPELDARGRALVDGVVRYISRRETTLPEVAAIEAGRAVVREIHADRMLIPEGDRRYYLNPYAGCMIGCRYCYVAERAAFSRRLEGLGSPPWGKWVDVKVNAMDVLSHEVEHVVPGLVRMSPILTDPYQPLEKRYRITRGCLQLMAPKGFRPVILTRESRLLQDLELLRTSRAAVGFSIPTDNDALRKLFEPGADSIENRIRALEACSTAGLTTCLVVQPALPMNVDRFVERLAPYVQAARVDRLYFGERVQALFDNGGIPWASSDTYQEELVGRLSEGFRQAGVRVDDNDDLTSLLEGLMGD
;
A
#
# COMPACT_ATOMS: atom_id res chain seq x y z
N MET A 1 36.50 -21.61 7.19
CA MET A 1 37.17 -20.33 6.91
C MET A 1 36.22 -19.42 6.14
N SER A 2 36.05 -18.19 6.64
CA SER A 2 35.27 -17.06 6.10
C SER A 2 33.76 -17.24 5.87
N ASN A 3 33.03 -17.16 6.98
CA ASN A 3 31.62 -16.79 7.06
C ASN A 3 31.43 -15.34 6.54
N ARG A 4 31.15 -15.16 5.24
CA ARG A 4 30.74 -13.83 4.71
C ARG A 4 29.23 -13.72 4.87
N ALA A 5 28.80 -13.21 6.01
CA ALA A 5 27.46 -12.65 6.16
C ALA A 5 27.21 -11.68 4.99
N ALA A 6 26.12 -11.89 4.25
CA ALA A 6 25.69 -10.99 3.20
C ALA A 6 25.66 -9.57 3.76
N ARG A 7 26.61 -8.74 3.32
CA ARG A 7 26.70 -7.34 3.71
C ARG A 7 25.50 -6.66 3.06
N ARG A 8 24.42 -6.51 3.83
CA ARG A 8 23.25 -5.70 3.46
C ARG A 8 23.73 -4.27 3.28
N LEU A 9 23.97 -3.89 2.04
CA LEU A 9 24.23 -2.50 1.68
C LEU A 9 22.87 -1.79 1.66
N PRO A 10 22.69 -0.67 2.36
CA PRO A 10 21.47 0.12 2.28
C PRO A 10 21.30 0.70 0.87
N VAL A 11 20.03 0.85 0.52
CA VAL A 11 19.57 1.49 -0.71
C VAL A 11 20.11 2.91 -0.78
N LEU A 12 20.83 3.27 -1.84
CA LEU A 12 21.34 4.60 -2.08
C LEU A 12 20.49 5.25 -3.18
N ARG A 13 19.38 5.90 -2.79
CA ARG A 13 18.82 7.04 -3.55
C ARG A 13 19.79 8.20 -3.42
N LYS A 14 20.96 8.04 -4.04
CA LYS A 14 22.27 8.68 -3.75
C LYS A 14 22.32 10.21 -3.74
N THR A 15 21.21 10.93 -3.88
CA THR A 15 21.17 12.38 -4.06
C THR A 15 19.90 13.02 -3.49
N GLY A 16 19.46 12.67 -2.28
CA GLY A 16 18.22 13.19 -1.68
C GLY A 16 18.30 13.67 -0.22
N PHE A 17 17.33 14.50 0.18
CA PHE A 17 17.06 14.96 1.57
C PHE A 17 17.02 13.83 2.59
N VAL A 18 16.43 12.68 2.22
CA VAL A 18 16.24 11.56 3.14
C VAL A 18 17.55 10.86 3.45
N ASP A 19 18.51 10.82 2.53
CA ASP A 19 19.87 10.35 2.82
C ASP A 19 20.58 11.28 3.83
N LYS A 20 20.37 12.60 3.78
CA LYS A 20 20.92 13.53 4.78
C LYS A 20 20.22 13.37 6.14
N LEU A 21 18.91 13.14 6.12
CA LEU A 21 18.09 12.98 7.32
C LEU A 21 18.35 11.64 8.02
N LEU A 22 18.29 10.53 7.29
CA LEU A 22 18.33 9.16 7.81
C LEU A 22 19.65 8.44 7.57
N GLY A 23 20.50 8.89 6.64
CA GLY A 23 21.70 8.17 6.21
C GLY A 23 22.58 7.72 7.38
N PRO A 24 22.88 8.56 8.38
CA PRO A 24 23.63 8.12 9.54
C PRO A 24 22.87 7.16 10.45
N LEU A 25 21.54 7.23 10.54
CA LEU A 25 20.71 6.28 11.30
C LEU A 25 20.69 4.90 10.63
N VAL A 26 20.58 4.90 9.30
CA VAL A 26 20.59 3.70 8.46
C VAL A 26 21.98 3.07 8.41
N SER A 27 23.04 3.90 8.41
CA SER A 27 24.44 3.45 8.30
C SER A 27 25.07 3.06 9.64
N ALA A 28 24.60 3.60 10.77
CA ALA A 28 25.28 3.42 12.06
C ALA A 28 25.13 2.04 12.71
N GLY A 29 24.37 1.10 12.12
CA GLY A 29 24.11 -0.18 12.78
C GLY A 29 23.39 0.00 14.13
N PRO A 30 23.20 -1.04 14.95
CA PRO A 30 22.26 -1.02 16.08
C PRO A 30 22.60 0.10 17.08
N GLN A 31 21.73 1.11 17.16
CA GLN A 31 21.85 2.20 18.14
C GLN A 31 20.82 2.04 19.27
N ALA A 32 21.36 2.06 20.49
CA ALA A 32 20.71 2.14 21.80
C ALA A 32 19.79 0.96 22.20
N SER A 33 20.06 0.41 23.39
CA SER A 33 19.15 -0.43 24.20
C SER A 33 18.71 -1.79 23.63
N GLY A 34 19.34 -2.27 22.55
CA GLY A 34 19.07 -3.60 21.95
C GLY A 34 18.11 -3.59 20.76
N TRP A 35 17.63 -2.42 20.33
CA TRP A 35 16.84 -2.28 19.09
C TRP A 35 17.75 -2.22 17.87
N ARG A 36 17.31 -2.85 16.78
CA ARG A 36 17.99 -2.82 15.48
C ARG A 36 17.01 -2.35 14.41
N LEU A 37 17.40 -1.35 13.61
CA LEU A 37 16.67 -1.01 12.40
C LEU A 37 16.75 -2.18 11.43
N VAL A 38 15.61 -2.80 11.12
CA VAL A 38 15.51 -4.00 10.27
C VAL A 38 14.89 -3.72 8.90
N SER A 39 14.11 -2.64 8.80
CA SER A 39 13.51 -2.19 7.55
C SER A 39 13.29 -0.67 7.61
N TRP A 40 13.28 -0.03 6.45
CA TRP A 40 12.82 1.35 6.28
C TRP A 40 12.31 1.54 4.85
N ASP A 41 11.40 2.49 4.67
CA ASP A 41 10.88 2.90 3.36
C ASP A 41 10.66 4.42 3.35
N GLN A 42 10.64 5.01 2.15
CA GLN A 42 10.41 6.43 1.91
C GLN A 42 9.53 6.69 0.68
N GLU A 43 8.92 5.66 0.08
CA GLU A 43 8.15 5.82 -1.17
C GLU A 43 6.86 6.61 -1.00
N GLN A 44 6.22 6.47 0.16
CA GLN A 44 4.88 7.00 0.43
C GLN A 44 4.77 7.52 1.88
N GLY A 45 5.83 8.20 2.33
CA GLY A 45 6.09 8.58 3.71
C GLY A 45 7.35 7.88 4.23
N ILE A 46 8.03 8.46 5.23
CA ILE A 46 9.20 7.80 5.83
C ILE A 46 8.70 6.82 6.88
N SER A 47 9.03 5.55 6.74
CA SER A 47 8.78 4.52 7.74
C SER A 47 10.09 3.85 8.19
N LEU A 48 10.18 3.55 9.49
CA LEU A 48 11.32 2.90 10.12
C LEU A 48 10.82 1.74 10.96
N VAL A 49 11.29 0.53 10.71
CA VAL A 49 10.94 -0.67 11.49
C VAL A 49 12.14 -1.10 12.30
N PHE A 50 11.99 -1.08 13.62
CA PHE A 50 12.97 -1.55 14.58
C PHE A 50 12.53 -2.89 15.16
N ALA A 51 13.45 -3.82 15.30
CA ALA A 51 13.20 -5.10 15.95
C ALA A 51 14.14 -5.31 17.15
N ARG A 52 13.59 -5.97 18.17
CA ARG A 52 14.32 -6.43 19.36
C ARG A 52 13.64 -7.71 19.86
N GLU A 53 14.41 -8.79 19.98
CA GLU A 53 13.87 -10.10 20.41
C GLU A 53 12.63 -10.44 19.54
N ASN A 54 11.47 -10.69 20.13
CA ASN A 54 10.21 -10.95 19.43
C ASN A 54 9.31 -9.70 19.28
N LYS A 55 9.86 -8.49 19.50
CA LYS A 55 9.12 -7.23 19.40
C LYS A 55 9.56 -6.42 18.18
N THR A 56 8.58 -5.80 17.53
CA THR A 56 8.82 -4.86 16.44
C THR A 56 8.08 -3.55 16.68
N VAL A 57 8.74 -2.44 16.38
CA VAL A 57 8.20 -1.08 16.49
C VAL A 57 8.33 -0.41 15.13
N LEU A 58 7.20 0.03 14.59
CA LEU A 58 7.12 0.88 13.41
C LEU A 58 7.05 2.33 13.86
N ILE A 59 7.86 3.17 13.23
CA ILE A 59 7.82 4.63 13.35
C ILE A 59 7.54 5.20 11.95
N GLU A 60 6.46 5.96 11.81
CA GLU A 60 6.08 6.65 10.59
C GLU A 60 6.26 8.16 10.79
N LEU A 61 6.92 8.82 9.84
CA LEU A 61 7.07 10.27 9.79
C LEU A 61 6.19 10.81 8.66
N GLU A 62 5.10 11.45 9.05
CA GLU A 62 4.13 12.06 8.15
C GLU A 62 4.30 13.57 8.14
N GLN A 63 3.89 14.26 7.08
CA GLN A 63 3.91 15.72 7.08
C GLN A 63 3.12 16.27 8.28
N VAL A 64 3.63 17.31 8.93
CA VAL A 64 2.93 17.95 10.06
C VAL A 64 1.49 18.29 9.66
N ASN A 65 0.57 17.75 10.44
CA ASN A 65 -0.85 18.06 10.39
C ASN A 65 -1.36 18.19 11.84
N PRO A 66 -1.75 19.39 12.29
CA PRO A 66 -2.17 19.61 13.68
C PRO A 66 -3.48 18.91 14.04
N THR A 67 -4.29 18.48 13.06
CA THR A 67 -5.60 17.85 13.31
C THR A 67 -5.52 16.34 13.50
N LEU A 68 -4.43 15.70 13.09
CA LEU A 68 -4.24 14.25 13.21
C LEU A 68 -3.56 13.90 14.52
N ASP A 69 -4.07 12.88 15.21
CA ASP A 69 -3.41 12.34 16.40
C ASP A 69 -2.08 11.66 16.03
N CYS A 70 -1.09 11.78 16.90
CA CYS A 70 0.24 11.22 16.69
C CYS A 70 1.00 11.13 18.02
N TYR A 71 2.03 10.28 18.09
CA TYR A 71 2.84 10.12 19.29
C TYR A 71 3.50 11.43 19.72
N THR A 72 4.11 12.14 18.76
CA THR A 72 4.65 13.49 18.99
C THR A 72 4.86 14.22 17.67
N ARG A 73 5.26 15.50 17.71
CA ARG A 73 5.53 16.30 16.51
C ARG A 73 6.93 16.89 16.55
N THR A 74 7.59 16.90 15.41
CA THR A 74 8.83 17.64 15.15
C THR A 74 8.50 18.86 14.27
N ARG A 75 9.51 19.59 13.78
CA ARG A 75 9.27 20.78 12.93
C ARG A 75 8.60 20.41 11.61
N LEU A 76 8.97 19.27 11.03
CA LEU A 76 8.48 18.84 9.72
C LEU A 76 7.56 17.63 9.78
N PHE A 77 7.57 16.84 10.86
CA PHE A 77 6.83 15.59 10.93
C PHE A 77 5.85 15.47 12.09
N ASN A 78 4.65 14.94 11.81
CA ASN A 78 3.93 14.14 12.79
C ASN A 78 4.65 12.79 12.91
N VAL A 79 4.98 12.37 14.13
CA VAL A 79 5.63 11.09 14.40
C VAL A 79 4.59 10.15 14.97
N CYS A 80 4.26 9.10 14.21
CA CYS A 80 3.37 8.03 14.62
C CYS A 80 4.21 6.81 14.96
N ALA A 81 3.88 6.09 16.04
CA ALA A 81 4.61 4.90 16.40
C ALA A 81 3.70 3.86 17.06
N ARG A 82 3.88 2.61 16.65
CA ARG A 82 3.10 1.47 17.14
C ARG A 82 3.94 0.20 17.14
N THR A 83 3.57 -0.75 18.00
CA THR A 83 4.01 -2.14 17.81
C THR A 83 3.39 -2.69 16.53
N GLN A 84 4.15 -3.50 15.79
CA GLN A 84 3.62 -4.22 14.62
C GLN A 84 3.46 -5.70 14.97
N PHE A 85 2.41 -6.32 14.42
CA PHE A 85 2.16 -7.78 14.50
C PHE A 85 2.00 -8.29 15.94
N GLN A 86 1.39 -7.50 16.82
CA GLN A 86 1.12 -7.84 18.23
C GLN A 86 -0.33 -7.50 18.59
N ASP A 87 -0.89 -8.23 19.54
CA ASP A 87 -2.30 -8.12 19.99
C ASP A 87 -2.64 -6.74 20.60
N SER A 88 -1.62 -5.97 21.02
CA SER A 88 -1.79 -4.58 21.45
C SER A 88 -0.87 -3.66 20.65
N PRO A 89 -1.40 -2.57 20.06
CA PRO A 89 -0.62 -1.58 19.33
C PRO A 89 0.21 -0.66 20.25
N GLU A 90 0.08 -0.80 21.58
CA GLU A 90 0.72 0.08 22.54
C GLU A 90 2.23 -0.20 22.73
N LEU A 91 3.00 0.88 22.77
CA LEU A 91 4.43 0.81 23.03
C LEU A 91 4.69 0.55 24.52
N ASP A 92 5.59 -0.39 24.83
CA ASP A 92 6.14 -0.51 26.17
C ASP A 92 7.15 0.64 26.47
N ALA A 93 7.64 0.71 27.71
CA ALA A 93 8.59 1.76 28.11
C ALA A 93 9.88 1.78 27.25
N ARG A 94 10.32 0.62 26.76
CA ARG A 94 11.53 0.51 25.91
C ARG A 94 11.22 0.93 24.47
N GLY A 95 10.02 0.64 23.97
CA GLY A 95 9.50 1.13 22.70
C GLY A 95 9.38 2.66 22.70
N ARG A 96 8.79 3.25 23.76
CA ARG A 96 8.73 4.71 23.92
C ARG A 96 10.11 5.37 23.94
N ALA A 97 11.05 4.81 24.70
CA ALA A 97 12.43 5.33 24.74
C ALA A 97 13.14 5.28 23.37
N LEU A 98 12.88 4.24 22.56
CA LEU A 98 13.34 4.17 21.18
C LEU A 98 12.74 5.31 20.35
N VAL A 99 11.42 5.48 20.38
CA VAL A 99 10.72 6.52 19.61
C VAL A 99 11.24 7.90 19.99
N ASP A 100 11.35 8.21 21.28
CA ASP A 100 11.90 9.49 21.76
C ASP A 100 13.34 9.72 21.28
N GLY A 101 14.14 8.65 21.20
CA GLY A 101 15.49 8.68 20.64
C GLY A 101 15.51 9.06 19.16
N VAL A 102 14.62 8.45 18.37
CA VAL A 102 14.44 8.74 16.95
C VAL A 102 13.92 10.17 16.75
N VAL A 103 12.94 10.61 17.54
CA VAL A 103 12.41 11.99 17.52
C VAL A 103 13.55 12.99 17.74
N ARG A 104 14.35 12.84 18.80
CA ARG A 104 15.50 13.73 19.06
C ARG A 104 16.52 13.71 17.93
N TYR A 105 16.73 12.55 17.30
CA TYR A 105 17.63 12.41 16.16
C TYR A 105 17.12 13.20 14.94
N ILE A 106 15.83 13.06 14.62
CA ILE A 106 15.17 13.73 13.50
C ILE A 106 15.14 15.25 13.74
N SER A 107 14.65 15.71 14.90
CA SER A 107 14.55 17.15 15.21
C SER A 107 15.86 17.91 15.06
N ARG A 108 17.00 17.28 15.44
CA ARG A 108 18.32 17.90 15.27
C ARG A 108 18.77 18.05 13.82
N ARG A 109 18.29 17.18 12.92
CA ARG A 109 18.68 17.19 11.51
C ARG A 109 17.75 18.03 10.66
N GLU A 110 16.49 18.20 11.08
CA GLU A 110 15.53 19.08 10.42
C GLU A 110 16.07 20.48 10.19
N THR A 111 16.90 21.01 11.09
CA THR A 111 17.48 22.36 10.99
C THR A 111 18.44 22.54 9.81
N THR A 112 18.98 21.45 9.26
CA THR A 112 19.96 21.47 8.15
C THR A 112 19.32 21.24 6.78
N LEU A 113 17.98 21.19 6.72
CA LEU A 113 17.24 20.81 5.52
C LEU A 113 16.81 22.06 4.73
N PRO A 114 16.97 22.05 3.39
CA PRO A 114 16.58 23.18 2.55
C PRO A 114 15.04 23.36 2.55
N GLU A 115 14.58 24.59 2.33
CA GLU A 115 13.17 24.85 2.05
C GLU A 115 12.78 24.19 0.72
N VAL A 116 11.72 23.39 0.74
CA VAL A 116 11.22 22.72 -0.47
C VAL A 116 10.27 23.66 -1.19
N ALA A 117 10.72 24.20 -2.33
CA ALA A 117 9.86 24.98 -3.21
C ALA A 117 8.81 24.10 -3.90
N ALA A 118 7.58 24.60 -4.01
CA ALA A 118 6.57 23.98 -4.87
C ALA A 118 7.00 24.13 -6.34
N ILE A 119 7.05 23.03 -7.08
CA ILE A 119 7.31 23.05 -8.53
C ILE A 119 5.97 23.07 -9.27
N GLU A 120 5.89 23.91 -10.31
CA GLU A 120 4.68 24.15 -11.09
C GLU A 120 4.11 22.87 -11.73
N ALA A 121 2.78 22.84 -11.81
CA ALA A 121 2.01 21.76 -12.39
C ALA A 121 2.20 21.71 -13.92
N GLY A 122 2.90 20.68 -14.41
CA GLY A 122 3.11 20.50 -15.85
C GLY A 122 3.30 19.04 -16.27
N ARG A 123 2.40 18.57 -17.16
CA ARG A 123 2.33 17.25 -17.85
C ARG A 123 2.49 16.00 -16.96
N ALA A 124 2.06 14.85 -17.48
CA ALA A 124 2.28 13.59 -16.77
C ALA A 124 3.78 13.26 -16.75
N VAL A 125 4.35 12.96 -15.57
CA VAL A 125 5.77 12.69 -15.39
C VAL A 125 5.98 11.20 -15.13
N VAL A 126 6.62 10.50 -16.05
CA VAL A 126 7.07 9.12 -15.83
C VAL A 126 8.59 9.15 -15.73
N ARG A 127 9.14 8.61 -14.65
CA ARG A 127 10.58 8.48 -14.45
C ARG A 127 10.95 7.02 -14.28
N GLU A 128 12.09 6.64 -14.81
CA GLU A 128 12.71 5.37 -14.48
C GLU A 128 13.65 5.60 -13.29
N ILE A 129 13.53 4.77 -12.27
CA ILE A 129 14.32 4.82 -11.04
C ILE A 129 14.89 3.44 -10.73
N HIS A 130 15.91 3.42 -9.89
CA HIS A 130 16.48 2.19 -9.35
C HIS A 130 16.00 2.02 -7.91
N ALA A 131 15.51 0.82 -7.60
CA ALA A 131 15.27 0.38 -6.23
C ALA A 131 16.41 -0.53 -5.79
N ASP A 132 16.73 -0.60 -4.51
CA ASP A 132 17.77 -1.54 -4.03
C ASP A 132 17.19 -2.66 -3.16
N ARG A 133 15.86 -2.69 -3.02
CA ARG A 133 15.08 -3.77 -2.40
C ARG A 133 13.68 -3.82 -3.02
N MET A 134 13.17 -5.02 -3.24
CA MET A 134 11.81 -5.24 -3.74
C MET A 134 10.92 -5.97 -2.72
N LEU A 135 11.45 -6.95 -1.98
CA LEU A 135 10.76 -7.65 -0.90
C LEU A 135 10.96 -6.93 0.43
N ILE A 136 9.96 -6.14 0.83
CA ILE A 136 10.01 -5.40 2.09
C ILE A 136 9.25 -6.21 3.15
N PRO A 137 9.89 -6.60 4.27
CA PRO A 137 9.27 -7.48 5.26
C PRO A 137 8.14 -6.78 6.05
N GLU A 138 7.02 -7.49 6.22
CA GLU A 138 5.83 -7.12 7.00
C GLU A 138 5.52 -8.18 8.07
N GLY A 139 6.55 -8.77 8.67
CA GLY A 139 6.38 -9.80 9.69
C GLY A 139 6.98 -11.14 9.27
N ASP A 140 6.59 -12.20 9.97
CA ASP A 140 7.10 -13.54 9.70
C ASP A 140 6.54 -14.06 8.38
N ARG A 141 7.43 -14.39 7.44
CA ARG A 141 7.10 -14.88 6.08
C ARG A 141 6.04 -14.03 5.36
N ARG A 142 6.04 -12.72 5.61
CA ARG A 142 5.15 -11.75 4.97
C ARG A 142 5.97 -10.59 4.43
N TYR A 143 5.67 -10.19 3.20
CA TYR A 143 6.37 -9.15 2.48
C TYR A 143 5.36 -8.27 1.74
N TYR A 144 5.72 -7.01 1.48
CA TYR A 144 5.09 -6.23 0.42
C TYR A 144 6.08 -5.95 -0.70
N LEU A 145 5.55 -5.82 -1.91
CA LEU A 145 6.30 -5.50 -3.11
C LEU A 145 5.51 -4.52 -3.97
N ASN A 146 6.12 -3.35 -4.20
CA ASN A 146 5.57 -2.32 -5.09
C ASN A 146 6.45 -2.19 -6.33
N PRO A 147 5.95 -2.50 -7.54
CA PRO A 147 6.70 -2.33 -8.79
C PRO A 147 6.91 -0.86 -9.20
N TYR A 148 6.08 0.03 -8.65
CA TYR A 148 6.00 1.44 -9.01
C TYR A 148 5.92 2.31 -7.74
N ALA A 149 6.25 3.59 -7.85
CA ALA A 149 5.88 4.61 -6.88
C ALA A 149 5.01 5.68 -7.57
N GLY A 150 3.92 6.10 -6.94
CA GLY A 150 2.87 6.87 -7.60
C GLY A 150 1.93 5.98 -8.43
N CYS A 151 0.78 6.53 -8.83
CA CYS A 151 -0.26 5.76 -9.51
C CYS A 151 -1.01 6.59 -10.56
N MET A 152 -1.07 6.12 -11.81
CA MET A 152 -1.80 6.77 -12.91
C MET A 152 -3.32 6.57 -12.86
N ILE A 153 -3.82 5.69 -11.98
CA ILE A 153 -5.27 5.58 -11.76
C ILE A 153 -5.82 6.91 -11.22
N GLY A 154 -5.07 7.56 -10.34
CA GLY A 154 -5.40 8.88 -9.83
C GLY A 154 -6.70 8.95 -9.05
N CYS A 155 -7.01 7.94 -8.22
CA CYS A 155 -8.20 7.96 -7.36
C CYS A 155 -8.24 9.26 -6.54
N ARG A 156 -9.35 9.98 -6.60
CA ARG A 156 -9.50 11.30 -5.97
C ARG A 156 -9.53 11.25 -4.45
N TYR A 157 -9.91 10.10 -3.91
CA TYR A 157 -9.96 9.80 -2.49
C TYR A 157 -8.68 9.10 -1.97
N CYS A 158 -7.64 8.97 -2.80
CA CYS A 158 -6.46 8.19 -2.42
C CYS A 158 -5.76 8.81 -1.21
N TYR A 159 -5.78 8.11 -0.07
CA TYR A 159 -5.10 8.56 1.16
C TYR A 159 -3.57 8.66 1.00
N VAL A 160 -3.00 7.99 0.00
CA VAL A 160 -1.56 8.05 -0.30
C VAL A 160 -1.16 9.33 -1.02
N ALA A 161 -2.08 10.00 -1.71
CA ALA A 161 -1.74 11.12 -2.60
C ALA A 161 -0.88 12.20 -1.92
N GLU A 162 -1.23 12.60 -0.69
CA GLU A 162 -0.49 13.61 0.07
C GLU A 162 0.85 13.10 0.59
N ARG A 163 0.90 11.86 1.10
CA ARG A 163 2.14 11.25 1.59
C ARG A 163 3.16 11.05 0.44
N ALA A 164 2.66 10.67 -0.74
CA ALA A 164 3.42 10.56 -1.97
C ALA A 164 4.01 11.91 -2.39
N ALA A 165 3.15 12.93 -2.44
CA ALA A 165 3.51 14.30 -2.78
C ALA A 165 4.57 14.85 -1.83
N PHE A 166 4.42 14.57 -0.53
CA PHE A 166 5.40 14.95 0.48
C PHE A 166 6.74 14.23 0.28
N SER A 167 6.74 12.91 0.06
CA SER A 167 7.96 12.13 -0.17
C SER A 167 8.75 12.65 -1.37
N ARG A 168 8.06 12.97 -2.47
CA ARG A 168 8.68 13.61 -3.65
C ARG A 168 9.28 14.97 -3.33
N ARG A 169 8.57 15.79 -2.57
CA ARG A 169 9.06 17.09 -2.10
C ARG A 169 10.34 16.93 -1.28
N LEU A 170 10.40 15.93 -0.41
CA LEU A 170 11.62 15.61 0.33
C LEU A 170 12.76 15.31 -0.65
N GLU A 171 12.54 14.55 -1.71
CA GLU A 171 13.57 14.30 -2.74
C GLU A 171 13.94 15.52 -3.61
N GLY A 172 13.41 16.71 -3.33
CA GLY A 172 13.62 17.90 -4.16
C GLY A 172 12.92 17.80 -5.52
N LEU A 173 11.94 16.91 -5.64
CA LEU A 173 11.22 16.65 -6.87
C LEU A 173 9.92 17.44 -6.91
N GLY A 174 9.47 17.75 -8.13
CA GLY A 174 8.15 18.32 -8.32
C GLY A 174 7.07 17.32 -7.93
N SER A 175 5.93 17.88 -7.50
CA SER A 175 4.76 17.11 -7.09
C SER A 175 3.56 17.43 -8.01
N PRO A 176 3.53 16.89 -9.25
CA PRO A 176 2.35 17.00 -10.10
C PRO A 176 1.09 16.48 -9.39
N PRO A 177 -0.11 16.88 -9.83
CA PRO A 177 -1.36 16.35 -9.27
C PRO A 177 -1.36 14.81 -9.25
N TRP A 178 -1.98 14.22 -8.22
CA TRP A 178 -2.13 12.77 -8.13
C TRP A 178 -2.80 12.20 -9.40
N GLY A 179 -2.30 11.06 -9.89
CA GLY A 179 -2.67 10.54 -11.21
C GLY A 179 -1.82 11.06 -12.37
N LYS A 180 -0.90 12.00 -12.14
CA LYS A 180 -0.03 12.60 -13.18
C LYS A 180 1.45 12.30 -13.00
N TRP A 181 1.83 11.36 -12.12
CA TRP A 181 3.23 10.94 -12.05
C TRP A 181 3.37 9.50 -11.59
N VAL A 182 4.42 8.85 -12.07
CA VAL A 182 4.87 7.52 -11.63
C VAL A 182 6.39 7.43 -11.75
N ASP A 183 7.04 6.91 -10.71
CA ASP A 183 8.42 6.43 -10.79
C ASP A 183 8.39 4.91 -10.96
N VAL A 184 9.09 4.43 -11.99
CA VAL A 184 9.11 3.04 -12.46
C VAL A 184 10.41 2.38 -12.03
N LYS A 185 10.34 1.28 -11.26
CA LYS A 185 11.53 0.59 -10.73
C LYS A 185 12.12 -0.34 -11.78
N VAL A 186 12.88 0.20 -12.73
CA VAL A 186 13.31 -0.55 -13.93
C VAL A 186 14.28 -1.71 -13.63
N ASN A 187 15.00 -1.64 -12.51
CA ASN A 187 15.90 -2.72 -12.05
C ASN A 187 15.23 -3.71 -11.08
N ALA A 188 13.90 -3.65 -10.92
CA ALA A 188 13.18 -4.47 -9.94
C ALA A 188 13.44 -5.97 -10.12
N MET A 189 13.50 -6.46 -11.37
CA MET A 189 13.77 -7.87 -11.66
C MET A 189 15.19 -8.28 -11.24
N ASP A 190 16.19 -7.43 -11.49
CA ASP A 190 17.58 -7.70 -11.13
C ASP A 190 17.71 -7.85 -9.61
N VAL A 191 17.12 -6.91 -8.86
CA VAL A 191 17.13 -6.92 -7.39
C VAL A 191 16.37 -8.13 -6.86
N LEU A 192 15.14 -8.34 -7.33
CA LEU A 192 14.28 -9.40 -6.84
C LEU A 192 14.87 -10.79 -7.11
N SER A 193 15.53 -10.99 -8.27
CA SER A 193 16.18 -12.26 -8.61
C SER A 193 17.21 -12.69 -7.56
N HIS A 194 17.87 -11.74 -6.90
CA HIS A 194 18.77 -12.02 -5.80
C HIS A 194 18.02 -12.23 -4.48
N GLU A 195 17.00 -11.41 -4.18
CA GLU A 195 16.28 -11.47 -2.91
C GLU A 195 15.54 -12.80 -2.71
N VAL A 196 14.88 -13.32 -3.75
CA VAL A 196 14.11 -14.58 -3.67
C VAL A 196 14.96 -15.81 -3.35
N GLU A 197 16.28 -15.75 -3.55
CA GLU A 197 17.21 -16.84 -3.20
C GLU A 197 17.62 -16.83 -1.72
N HIS A 198 17.47 -15.67 -1.05
CA HIS A 198 18.00 -15.46 0.30
C HIS A 198 16.92 -15.19 1.35
N VAL A 199 15.66 -15.04 0.90
CA VAL A 199 14.50 -14.76 1.74
C VAL A 199 13.63 -16.01 1.81
N VAL A 200 13.12 -16.33 3.00
CA VAL A 200 12.22 -17.46 3.19
C VAL A 200 10.91 -17.17 2.44
N PRO A 201 10.43 -18.08 1.58
CA PRO A 201 9.17 -17.89 0.85
C PRO A 201 7.98 -17.68 1.79
N GLY A 202 7.05 -16.87 1.33
CA GLY A 202 5.88 -16.47 2.12
C GLY A 202 4.88 -15.65 1.29
N LEU A 203 3.99 -14.94 1.98
CA LEU A 203 3.00 -14.09 1.33
C LEU A 203 3.65 -12.79 0.85
N VAL A 204 3.30 -12.38 -0.37
CA VAL A 204 3.76 -11.11 -0.95
C VAL A 204 2.57 -10.24 -1.32
N ARG A 205 2.30 -9.23 -0.50
CA ARG A 205 1.25 -8.26 -0.74
C ARG A 205 1.65 -7.31 -1.87
N MET A 206 0.83 -7.28 -2.91
CA MET A 206 0.95 -6.35 -4.04
C MET A 206 -0.39 -5.63 -4.20
N SER A 207 -0.57 -4.52 -3.50
CA SER A 207 -1.90 -3.91 -3.37
C SER A 207 -1.91 -2.41 -3.69
N PRO A 208 -3.05 -1.88 -4.13
CA PRO A 208 -3.21 -0.48 -4.50
C PRO A 208 -3.38 0.41 -3.26
N ILE A 209 -3.03 -0.13 -2.08
CA ILE A 209 -2.82 0.62 -0.85
C ILE A 209 -1.75 1.69 -1.09
N LEU A 210 -0.69 1.37 -1.85
CA LEU A 210 0.41 2.30 -2.14
C LEU A 210 0.51 2.65 -3.63
N THR A 211 0.36 1.65 -4.49
CA THR A 211 0.30 1.80 -5.95
C THR A 211 -0.41 0.59 -6.54
N ASP A 212 -1.16 0.76 -7.64
CA ASP A 212 -1.72 -0.40 -8.31
C ASP A 212 -0.62 -1.11 -9.14
N PRO A 213 -0.37 -2.41 -8.93
CA PRO A 213 0.68 -3.13 -9.67
C PRO A 213 0.32 -3.32 -11.16
N TYR A 214 -0.96 -3.25 -11.52
CA TYR A 214 -1.44 -3.42 -12.89
C TYR A 214 -1.85 -2.10 -13.57
N GLN A 215 -1.50 -0.96 -12.97
CA GLN A 215 -1.78 0.38 -13.50
C GLN A 215 -1.37 0.53 -14.97
N PRO A 216 -1.90 1.53 -15.72
CA PRO A 216 -1.74 1.62 -17.18
C PRO A 216 -0.32 1.44 -17.75
N LEU A 217 0.73 1.82 -17.00
CA LEU A 217 2.13 1.64 -17.40
C LEU A 217 2.58 0.17 -17.49
N GLU A 218 1.90 -0.74 -16.79
CA GLU A 218 2.17 -2.18 -16.84
C GLU A 218 1.95 -2.75 -18.26
N LYS A 219 1.16 -2.07 -19.12
CA LYS A 219 1.06 -2.38 -20.57
C LYS A 219 2.41 -2.42 -21.27
N ARG A 220 3.33 -1.56 -20.84
CA ARG A 220 4.66 -1.38 -21.45
C ARG A 220 5.75 -2.04 -20.63
N TYR A 221 5.81 -1.75 -19.32
CA TYR A 221 6.96 -2.13 -18.50
C TYR A 221 6.94 -3.57 -18.01
N ARG A 222 5.75 -4.16 -17.81
CA ARG A 222 5.57 -5.56 -17.40
C ARG A 222 6.38 -5.97 -16.15
N ILE A 223 6.63 -5.04 -15.23
CA ILE A 223 7.45 -5.30 -14.04
C ILE A 223 6.72 -6.21 -13.08
N THR A 224 5.40 -6.02 -12.90
CA THR A 224 4.58 -6.92 -12.07
C THR A 224 4.70 -8.35 -12.57
N ARG A 225 4.53 -8.56 -13.87
CA ARG A 225 4.72 -9.90 -14.46
C ARG A 225 6.11 -10.45 -14.21
N GLY A 226 7.16 -9.66 -14.44
CA GLY A 226 8.54 -10.08 -14.20
C GLY A 226 8.76 -10.50 -12.74
N CYS A 227 8.21 -9.75 -11.79
CA CYS A 227 8.26 -10.09 -10.38
C CYS A 227 7.54 -11.42 -10.08
N LEU A 228 6.34 -11.61 -10.64
CA LEU A 228 5.58 -12.87 -10.49
C LEU A 228 6.35 -14.07 -11.04
N GLN A 229 7.00 -13.93 -12.20
CA GLN A 229 7.80 -15.00 -12.81
C GLN A 229 9.00 -15.42 -11.95
N LEU A 230 9.62 -14.48 -11.23
CA LEU A 230 10.74 -14.77 -10.33
C LEU A 230 10.27 -15.38 -9.00
N MET A 231 9.12 -14.95 -8.50
CA MET A 231 8.54 -15.40 -7.22
C MET A 231 7.91 -16.79 -7.31
N ALA A 232 7.20 -17.08 -8.41
CA ALA A 232 6.46 -18.33 -8.61
C ALA A 232 7.29 -19.61 -8.36
N PRO A 233 8.46 -19.82 -9.01
CA PRO A 233 9.24 -21.04 -8.83
C PRO A 233 9.87 -21.16 -7.44
N LYS A 234 9.88 -20.08 -6.65
CA LYS A 234 10.46 -20.03 -5.31
C LYS A 234 9.42 -20.23 -4.21
N GLY A 235 8.15 -20.42 -4.56
CA GLY A 235 7.07 -20.69 -3.60
C GLY A 235 6.55 -19.46 -2.86
N PHE A 236 6.86 -18.25 -3.34
CA PHE A 236 6.21 -17.03 -2.84
C PHE A 236 4.79 -16.96 -3.38
N ARG A 237 3.85 -16.56 -2.52
CA ARG A 237 2.41 -16.54 -2.83
C ARG A 237 1.92 -15.09 -2.87
N PRO A 238 1.61 -14.56 -4.06
CA PRO A 238 1.12 -13.19 -4.17
C PRO A 238 -0.27 -13.03 -3.54
N VAL A 239 -0.47 -11.93 -2.81
CA VAL A 239 -1.78 -11.41 -2.41
C VAL A 239 -1.98 -10.09 -3.14
N ILE A 240 -2.72 -10.13 -4.24
CA ILE A 240 -2.87 -9.01 -5.15
C ILE A 240 -4.21 -8.34 -4.92
N LEU A 241 -4.23 -7.01 -4.83
CA LEU A 241 -5.44 -6.22 -4.99
C LEU A 241 -5.21 -5.26 -6.17
N THR A 242 -6.20 -5.09 -7.04
CA THR A 242 -6.09 -4.20 -8.20
C THR A 242 -7.43 -3.61 -8.59
N ARG A 243 -7.38 -2.60 -9.47
CA ARG A 243 -8.53 -2.00 -10.16
C ARG A 243 -8.50 -2.28 -11.66
N GLU A 244 -7.54 -3.07 -12.14
CA GLU A 244 -7.25 -3.27 -13.56
C GLU A 244 -7.45 -4.73 -13.97
N SER A 245 -8.29 -4.95 -14.98
CA SER A 245 -8.56 -6.27 -15.57
C SER A 245 -7.35 -6.89 -16.28
N ARG A 246 -6.30 -6.09 -16.52
CA ARG A 246 -5.04 -6.54 -17.13
C ARG A 246 -4.37 -7.69 -16.40
N LEU A 247 -4.64 -7.84 -15.10
CA LEU A 247 -4.21 -8.97 -14.30
C LEU A 247 -4.46 -10.32 -14.97
N LEU A 248 -5.53 -10.45 -15.77
CA LEU A 248 -5.85 -11.68 -16.50
C LEU A 248 -4.75 -12.15 -17.46
N GLN A 249 -3.85 -11.27 -17.90
CA GLN A 249 -2.69 -11.66 -18.72
C GLN A 249 -1.70 -12.55 -17.95
N ASP A 250 -1.76 -12.51 -16.63
CA ASP A 250 -0.91 -13.26 -15.70
C ASP A 250 -1.68 -14.35 -14.95
N LEU A 251 -2.93 -14.65 -15.37
CA LEU A 251 -3.83 -15.59 -14.68
C LEU A 251 -3.17 -16.95 -14.41
N GLU A 252 -2.48 -17.52 -15.39
CA GLU A 252 -1.81 -18.81 -15.22
C GLU A 252 -0.63 -18.74 -14.23
N LEU A 253 0.14 -17.64 -14.23
CA LEU A 253 1.21 -17.44 -13.23
C LEU A 253 0.62 -17.33 -11.83
N LEU A 254 -0.49 -16.60 -11.68
CA LEU A 254 -1.18 -16.46 -10.39
C LEU A 254 -1.72 -17.80 -9.90
N ARG A 255 -2.27 -18.61 -10.80
CA ARG A 255 -2.79 -19.95 -10.50
C ARG A 255 -1.68 -20.88 -10.02
N THR A 256 -0.56 -20.95 -10.75
CA THR A 256 0.59 -21.78 -10.37
C THR A 256 1.23 -21.33 -9.05
N SER A 257 1.14 -20.05 -8.72
CA SER A 257 1.66 -19.46 -7.49
C SER A 257 0.69 -19.54 -6.31
N ARG A 258 -0.49 -20.17 -6.49
CA ARG A 258 -1.59 -20.22 -5.51
C ARG A 258 -1.89 -18.84 -4.91
N ALA A 259 -1.96 -17.82 -5.77
CA ALA A 259 -2.18 -16.44 -5.37
C ALA A 259 -3.61 -16.19 -4.84
N ALA A 260 -3.76 -15.17 -4.00
CA ALA A 260 -5.05 -14.55 -3.74
C ALA A 260 -5.19 -13.27 -4.56
N VAL A 261 -6.36 -13.04 -5.15
CA VAL A 261 -6.63 -11.89 -6.03
C VAL A 261 -7.90 -11.17 -5.58
N GLY A 262 -7.75 -9.88 -5.35
CA GLY A 262 -8.84 -8.98 -5.03
C GLY A 262 -9.06 -7.92 -6.10
N PHE A 263 -10.31 -7.52 -6.28
CA PHE A 263 -10.66 -6.33 -7.04
C PHE A 263 -11.29 -5.28 -6.14
N SER A 264 -10.85 -4.03 -6.28
CA SER A 264 -11.55 -2.89 -5.68
C SER A 264 -12.71 -2.50 -6.58
N ILE A 265 -13.94 -2.57 -6.07
CA ILE A 265 -15.16 -2.20 -6.79
C ILE A 265 -16.01 -1.34 -5.84
N PRO A 266 -15.96 0.00 -5.96
CA PRO A 266 -16.53 0.90 -4.96
C PRO A 266 -18.05 1.13 -5.10
N THR A 267 -18.64 0.76 -6.22
CA THR A 267 -20.07 0.96 -6.55
C THR A 267 -20.47 0.06 -7.73
N ASP A 268 -21.77 -0.03 -8.00
CA ASP A 268 -22.36 -0.60 -9.22
C ASP A 268 -22.61 0.44 -10.33
N ASN A 269 -22.22 1.70 -10.11
CA ASN A 269 -22.40 2.81 -11.04
C ASN A 269 -21.07 3.26 -11.67
N ASP A 270 -20.86 2.96 -12.97
CA ASP A 270 -19.59 3.28 -13.62
C ASP A 270 -19.35 4.78 -13.84
N ALA A 271 -20.42 5.58 -13.96
CA ALA A 271 -20.30 7.02 -14.04
C ALA A 271 -19.76 7.60 -12.73
N LEU A 272 -20.23 7.08 -11.60
CA LEU A 272 -19.73 7.45 -10.29
C LEU A 272 -18.29 6.97 -10.08
N ARG A 273 -17.98 5.72 -10.46
CA ARG A 273 -16.60 5.23 -10.48
C ARG A 273 -15.69 6.11 -11.35
N LYS A 274 -16.14 6.63 -12.49
CA LYS A 274 -15.35 7.51 -13.37
C LYS A 274 -14.99 8.83 -12.70
N LEU A 275 -15.90 9.36 -11.88
CA LEU A 275 -15.69 10.59 -11.14
C LEU A 275 -14.60 10.42 -10.07
N PHE A 276 -14.63 9.30 -9.34
CA PHE A 276 -13.73 9.04 -8.22
C PHE A 276 -12.41 8.35 -8.62
N GLU A 277 -12.43 7.48 -9.64
CA GLU A 277 -11.30 6.66 -10.12
C GLU A 277 -11.11 6.80 -11.64
N PRO A 278 -10.73 7.98 -12.14
CA PRO A 278 -10.78 8.31 -13.57
C PRO A 278 -9.88 7.46 -14.45
N GLY A 279 -8.75 6.97 -13.92
CA GLY A 279 -7.77 6.19 -14.66
C GLY A 279 -7.90 4.67 -14.49
N ALA A 280 -8.90 4.19 -13.75
CA ALA A 280 -9.12 2.76 -13.56
C ALA A 280 -10.07 2.17 -14.61
N ASP A 281 -9.97 0.86 -14.84
CA ASP A 281 -10.91 0.09 -15.64
C ASP A 281 -12.37 0.23 -15.15
N SER A 282 -13.32 -0.01 -16.05
CA SER A 282 -14.74 0.00 -15.73
C SER A 282 -15.10 -1.07 -14.71
N ILE A 283 -16.17 -0.86 -13.95
CA ILE A 283 -16.71 -1.85 -13.00
C ILE A 283 -16.96 -3.18 -13.71
N GLU A 284 -17.56 -3.15 -14.90
CA GLU A 284 -17.84 -4.34 -15.69
C GLU A 284 -16.57 -5.16 -15.99
N ASN A 285 -15.48 -4.51 -16.38
CA ASN A 285 -14.21 -5.19 -16.65
C ASN A 285 -13.61 -5.81 -15.39
N ARG A 286 -13.73 -5.13 -14.24
CA ARG A 286 -13.28 -5.68 -12.94
C ARG A 286 -14.10 -6.89 -12.53
N ILE A 287 -15.42 -6.86 -12.71
CA ILE A 287 -16.31 -7.99 -12.40
C ILE A 287 -15.96 -9.20 -13.26
N ARG A 288 -15.80 -9.01 -14.58
CA ARG A 288 -15.40 -10.11 -15.48
C ARG A 288 -14.03 -10.69 -15.13
N ALA A 289 -13.10 -9.84 -14.73
CA ALA A 289 -11.78 -10.30 -14.30
C ALA A 289 -11.84 -11.08 -12.99
N LEU A 290 -12.65 -10.61 -12.03
CA LEU A 290 -12.91 -11.32 -10.78
C LEU A 290 -13.56 -12.70 -11.03
N GLU A 291 -14.58 -12.76 -11.88
CA GLU A 291 -15.22 -14.01 -12.30
C GLU A 291 -14.21 -14.97 -12.93
N ALA A 292 -13.41 -14.50 -13.89
CA ALA A 292 -12.39 -15.34 -14.53
C ALA A 292 -11.34 -15.85 -13.54
N CYS A 293 -10.93 -15.05 -12.56
CA CYS A 293 -10.05 -15.49 -11.48
C CYS A 293 -10.70 -16.55 -10.60
N SER A 294 -11.97 -16.38 -10.22
CA SER A 294 -12.73 -17.34 -9.43
C SER A 294 -12.91 -18.67 -10.17
N THR A 295 -13.31 -18.62 -11.45
CA THR A 295 -13.44 -19.81 -12.31
C THR A 295 -12.11 -20.55 -12.50
N ALA A 296 -10.99 -19.84 -12.49
CA ALA A 296 -9.66 -20.44 -12.56
C ALA A 296 -9.20 -21.10 -11.23
N GLY A 297 -10.02 -21.05 -10.18
CA GLY A 297 -9.75 -21.65 -8.88
C GLY A 297 -8.84 -20.83 -7.97
N LEU A 298 -8.69 -19.53 -8.22
CA LEU A 298 -7.95 -18.63 -7.32
C LEU A 298 -8.79 -18.27 -6.09
N THR A 299 -8.11 -18.06 -4.95
CA THR A 299 -8.74 -17.37 -3.82
C THR A 299 -9.02 -15.93 -4.23
N THR A 300 -10.27 -15.52 -4.13
CA THR A 300 -10.79 -14.25 -4.66
C THR A 300 -11.44 -13.42 -3.56
N CYS A 301 -11.24 -12.10 -3.63
CA CYS A 301 -11.90 -11.18 -2.72
C CYS A 301 -12.39 -9.90 -3.38
N LEU A 302 -13.30 -9.23 -2.66
CA LEU A 302 -13.84 -7.93 -3.03
C LEU A 302 -13.38 -6.87 -2.04
N VAL A 303 -13.01 -5.69 -2.53
CA VAL A 303 -12.81 -4.51 -1.68
C VAL A 303 -13.74 -3.38 -2.11
N VAL A 304 -14.74 -3.12 -1.26
CA VAL A 304 -15.70 -2.03 -1.38
C VAL A 304 -15.26 -0.90 -0.46
N GLN A 305 -14.18 -0.23 -0.84
CA GLN A 305 -13.63 0.90 -0.09
C GLN A 305 -13.06 1.96 -1.06
N PRO A 306 -13.67 3.15 -1.12
CA PRO A 306 -14.85 3.58 -0.38
C PRO A 306 -16.12 2.85 -0.85
N ALA A 307 -17.05 2.61 0.07
CA ALA A 307 -18.43 2.29 -0.27
C ALA A 307 -19.15 3.55 -0.80
N LEU A 308 -19.34 3.61 -2.11
CA LEU A 308 -20.09 4.68 -2.79
C LEU A 308 -21.54 4.25 -3.04
N PRO A 309 -22.48 5.17 -3.28
CA PRO A 309 -23.88 4.81 -3.54
C PRO A 309 -24.07 3.71 -4.59
N MET A 310 -24.92 2.74 -4.27
CA MET A 310 -25.22 1.57 -5.10
C MET A 310 -26.53 0.89 -4.70
N ASN A 311 -27.01 -0.07 -5.51
CA ASN A 311 -28.04 -1.01 -5.09
C ASN A 311 -27.37 -2.21 -4.40
N VAL A 312 -27.48 -2.28 -3.06
CA VAL A 312 -26.82 -3.30 -2.24
C VAL A 312 -27.21 -4.71 -2.65
N ASP A 313 -28.51 -5.00 -2.78
CA ASP A 313 -29.00 -6.36 -3.03
C ASP A 313 -28.49 -6.89 -4.37
N ARG A 314 -28.62 -6.08 -5.43
CA ARG A 314 -28.09 -6.40 -6.77
C ARG A 314 -26.58 -6.56 -6.75
N PHE A 315 -25.88 -5.71 -6.02
CA PHE A 315 -24.42 -5.74 -5.96
C PHE A 315 -23.90 -7.00 -5.28
N VAL A 316 -24.52 -7.39 -4.16
CA VAL A 316 -24.21 -8.62 -3.42
C VAL A 316 -24.56 -9.84 -4.27
N GLU A 317 -25.77 -9.93 -4.81
CA GLU A 317 -26.22 -11.05 -5.66
C GLU A 317 -25.25 -11.31 -6.82
N ARG A 318 -24.77 -10.23 -7.44
CA ARG A 318 -23.88 -10.30 -8.59
C ARG A 318 -22.46 -10.75 -8.24
N LEU A 319 -21.95 -10.39 -7.06
CA LEU A 319 -20.53 -10.55 -6.71
C LEU A 319 -20.24 -11.71 -5.77
N ALA A 320 -21.16 -12.01 -4.85
CA ALA A 320 -20.99 -13.05 -3.84
C ALA A 320 -20.60 -14.43 -4.41
N PRO A 321 -21.15 -14.88 -5.56
CA PRO A 321 -20.75 -16.17 -6.15
C PRO A 321 -19.26 -16.26 -6.54
N TYR A 322 -18.57 -15.12 -6.69
CA TYR A 322 -17.22 -15.05 -7.22
C TYR A 322 -16.16 -14.66 -6.19
N VAL A 323 -16.51 -14.56 -4.90
CA VAL A 323 -15.59 -14.12 -3.84
C VAL A 323 -15.73 -14.98 -2.59
N GLN A 324 -14.61 -15.25 -1.92
CA GLN A 324 -14.61 -15.94 -0.62
C GLN A 324 -14.49 -14.96 0.55
N ALA A 325 -13.99 -13.76 0.29
CA ALA A 325 -13.88 -12.68 1.27
C ALA A 325 -14.29 -11.33 0.68
N ALA A 326 -14.82 -10.46 1.52
CA ALA A 326 -15.10 -9.07 1.20
C ALA A 326 -14.55 -8.15 2.30
N ARG A 327 -14.02 -7.01 1.90
CA ARG A 327 -13.79 -5.88 2.79
C ARG A 327 -14.72 -4.76 2.38
N VAL A 328 -15.46 -4.24 3.34
CA VAL A 328 -16.42 -3.15 3.12
C VAL A 328 -16.11 -2.08 4.15
N ASP A 329 -15.84 -0.86 3.69
CA ASP A 329 -15.56 0.23 4.60
C ASP A 329 -15.90 1.58 3.96
N ARG A 330 -16.09 2.57 4.83
CA ARG A 330 -16.43 3.94 4.45
C ARG A 330 -15.26 4.63 3.77
N LEU A 331 -15.60 5.74 3.14
CA LEU A 331 -14.61 6.70 2.66
C LEU A 331 -13.87 7.36 3.82
N TYR A 332 -12.55 7.26 3.83
CA TYR A 332 -11.72 8.07 4.72
C TYR A 332 -11.54 9.48 4.17
N PHE A 333 -11.49 10.47 5.06
CA PHE A 333 -11.28 11.88 4.72
C PHE A 333 -12.31 12.39 3.70
N GLY A 334 -13.60 12.11 3.95
CA GLY A 334 -14.71 12.45 3.05
C GLY A 334 -14.76 13.94 2.68
N GLU A 335 -14.33 14.81 3.59
CA GLU A 335 -14.24 16.26 3.38
C GLU A 335 -13.36 16.64 2.17
N ARG A 336 -12.34 15.84 1.86
CA ARG A 336 -11.41 16.11 0.74
C ARG A 336 -12.05 15.92 -0.62
N VAL A 337 -13.12 15.14 -0.68
CA VAL A 337 -13.83 14.81 -1.91
C VAL A 337 -15.31 15.22 -1.85
N GLN A 338 -15.70 16.05 -0.88
CA GLN A 338 -17.06 16.58 -0.76
C GLN A 338 -17.55 17.21 -2.07
N ALA A 339 -16.70 18.01 -2.71
CA ALA A 339 -17.00 18.63 -4.00
C ALA A 339 -17.33 17.60 -5.10
N LEU A 340 -16.83 16.36 -5.03
CA LEU A 340 -17.22 15.31 -5.98
C LEU A 340 -18.63 14.79 -5.71
N PHE A 341 -19.02 14.65 -4.44
CA PHE A 341 -20.39 14.29 -4.09
C PHE A 341 -21.38 15.38 -4.51
N ASP A 342 -21.03 16.64 -4.24
CA ASP A 342 -21.86 17.80 -4.61
C ASP A 342 -22.04 17.88 -6.13
N ASN A 343 -20.93 17.85 -6.88
CA ASN A 343 -20.95 17.89 -8.35
C ASN A 343 -21.57 16.64 -8.97
N GLY A 344 -21.55 15.51 -8.26
CA GLY A 344 -22.23 14.27 -8.65
C GLY A 344 -23.74 14.28 -8.38
N GLY A 345 -24.28 15.35 -7.77
CA GLY A 345 -25.69 15.44 -7.41
C GLY A 345 -26.09 14.53 -6.25
N ILE A 346 -25.12 14.09 -5.44
CA ILE A 346 -25.31 13.14 -4.33
C ILE A 346 -24.65 13.64 -3.03
N PRO A 347 -24.85 14.91 -2.60
CA PRO A 347 -24.21 15.46 -1.40
C PRO A 347 -24.55 14.67 -0.13
N TRP A 348 -25.72 14.01 -0.08
CA TRP A 348 -26.15 13.17 1.03
C TRP A 348 -25.25 11.94 1.24
N ALA A 349 -24.56 11.48 0.19
CA ALA A 349 -23.77 10.26 0.21
C ALA A 349 -22.46 10.38 0.99
N SER A 350 -22.01 11.60 1.28
CA SER A 350 -20.84 11.83 2.13
C SER A 350 -21.17 11.92 3.62
N SER A 351 -22.44 11.87 4.01
CA SER A 351 -22.83 11.89 5.42
C SER A 351 -22.41 10.60 6.14
N ASP A 352 -21.94 10.75 7.38
CA ASP A 352 -21.56 9.61 8.22
C ASP A 352 -22.71 8.60 8.37
N THR A 353 -23.93 9.08 8.59
CA THR A 353 -25.12 8.23 8.71
C THR A 353 -25.36 7.38 7.47
N TYR A 354 -25.26 7.97 6.27
CA TYR A 354 -25.44 7.19 5.04
C TYR A 354 -24.31 6.17 4.85
N GLN A 355 -23.07 6.56 5.12
CA GLN A 355 -21.91 5.67 4.98
C GLN A 355 -22.00 4.49 5.96
N GLU A 356 -22.37 4.74 7.21
CA GLU A 356 -22.57 3.70 8.23
C GLU A 356 -23.69 2.72 7.84
N GLU A 357 -24.84 3.23 7.37
CA GLU A 357 -25.93 2.38 6.90
C GLU A 357 -25.52 1.54 5.69
N LEU A 358 -24.87 2.15 4.69
CA LEU A 358 -24.44 1.48 3.48
C LEU A 358 -23.43 0.36 3.78
N VAL A 359 -22.41 0.66 4.61
CA VAL A 359 -21.40 -0.32 5.04
C VAL A 359 -22.07 -1.46 5.80
N GLY A 360 -22.98 -1.15 6.75
CA GLY A 360 -23.71 -2.15 7.51
C GLY A 360 -24.52 -3.09 6.62
N ARG A 361 -25.28 -2.54 5.67
CA ARG A 361 -26.10 -3.32 4.73
C ARG A 361 -25.27 -4.18 3.79
N LEU A 362 -24.16 -3.65 3.26
CA LEU A 362 -23.25 -4.41 2.40
C LEU A 362 -22.60 -5.57 3.16
N SER A 363 -22.04 -5.29 4.34
CA SER A 363 -21.41 -6.32 5.18
C SER A 363 -22.40 -7.42 5.55
N GLU A 364 -23.63 -7.07 5.94
CA GLU A 364 -24.67 -8.05 6.24
C GLU A 364 -25.09 -8.85 5.00
N GLY A 365 -25.30 -8.19 3.86
CA GLY A 365 -25.65 -8.87 2.62
C GLY A 365 -24.60 -9.90 2.19
N PHE A 366 -23.31 -9.54 2.26
CA PHE A 366 -22.23 -10.48 1.96
C PHE A 366 -22.17 -11.65 2.96
N ARG A 367 -22.38 -11.40 4.27
CA ARG A 367 -22.44 -12.47 5.28
C ARG A 367 -23.59 -13.43 5.01
N GLN A 368 -24.78 -12.92 4.70
CA GLN A 368 -25.95 -13.74 4.36
C GLN A 368 -25.73 -14.58 3.10
N ALA A 369 -24.95 -14.07 2.15
CA ALA A 369 -24.53 -14.80 0.96
C ALA A 369 -23.36 -15.79 1.21
N GLY A 370 -22.89 -15.94 2.45
CA GLY A 370 -21.83 -16.88 2.82
C GLY A 370 -20.40 -16.37 2.61
N VAL A 371 -20.22 -15.07 2.33
CA VAL A 371 -18.90 -14.44 2.14
C VAL A 371 -18.34 -13.99 3.49
N ARG A 372 -17.05 -14.25 3.74
CA ARG A 372 -16.38 -13.75 4.96
C ARG A 372 -16.11 -12.26 4.85
N VAL A 373 -16.44 -11.49 5.88
CA VAL A 373 -16.19 -10.04 5.89
C VAL A 373 -14.99 -9.71 6.78
N ASP A 374 -14.06 -8.89 6.28
CA ASP A 374 -12.91 -8.36 7.03
C ASP A 374 -13.36 -7.21 7.95
N ASP A 375 -13.54 -7.51 9.24
CA ASP A 375 -13.93 -6.55 10.27
C ASP A 375 -12.73 -5.87 10.98
N ASN A 376 -11.50 -6.35 10.74
CA ASN A 376 -10.32 -5.98 11.54
C ASN A 376 -9.22 -5.23 10.78
N ASP A 377 -9.50 -4.77 9.56
CA ASP A 377 -8.49 -4.17 8.69
C ASP A 377 -7.31 -5.13 8.40
N ASP A 378 -7.56 -6.44 8.34
CA ASP A 378 -6.54 -7.47 8.10
C ASP A 378 -6.99 -8.50 7.06
N LEU A 379 -7.38 -7.98 5.89
CA LEU A 379 -7.72 -8.78 4.72
C LEU A 379 -6.61 -9.77 4.32
N THR A 380 -5.33 -9.44 4.57
CA THR A 380 -4.23 -10.35 4.20
C THR A 380 -4.26 -11.62 5.02
N SER A 381 -4.44 -11.53 6.34
CA SER A 381 -4.57 -12.71 7.20
C SER A 381 -5.86 -13.49 6.95
N LEU A 382 -6.96 -12.80 6.64
CA LEU A 382 -8.21 -13.46 6.23
C LEU A 382 -8.00 -14.30 4.97
N LEU A 383 -7.28 -13.77 3.98
CA LEU A 383 -6.96 -14.47 2.74
C LEU A 383 -5.97 -15.61 2.96
N GLU A 384 -4.96 -15.43 3.80
CA GLU A 384 -4.04 -16.51 4.16
C GLU A 384 -4.79 -17.75 4.68
N GLY A 385 -5.74 -17.54 5.59
CA GLY A 385 -6.57 -18.63 6.11
C GLY A 385 -7.46 -19.32 5.06
N LEU A 386 -7.81 -18.62 3.98
CA LEU A 386 -8.60 -19.16 2.86
C LEU A 386 -7.74 -19.86 1.80
N MET A 387 -6.51 -19.41 1.65
CA MET A 387 -5.54 -19.93 0.69
C MET A 387 -5.02 -21.33 1.10
N GLY A 388 -5.13 -21.67 2.39
CA GLY A 388 -4.66 -22.93 2.98
C GLY A 388 -3.14 -23.10 2.92
N ASP A 389 -2.63 -24.17 3.52
CA ASP A 389 -1.20 -24.54 3.47
C ASP A 389 -0.74 -24.92 2.06
#